data_AF-A0A8H3HCI9-F1
#
_entry.id   AF-A0A8H3HCI9-F1
#
_cell.length_a   1.000
_cell.length_b   1.000
_cell.length_c   1.000
_cell.angle_alpha   90.00
_cell.angle_beta   90.00
_cell.angle_gamma   90.00
#
_symmetry.space_group_name_H-M   'P 1'
#
loop_
_entity.id
_entity.type
_entity.pdbx_description
1 polymer ?
#
loop_
_entity_poly.entity_id
_entity_poly.type
_entity_poly.pdbx_seq_one_letter_code
_entity_poly.pdbx_strand_id
1 'polypeptide(L)'
;MPMPTSWRWPVVLSGRAIRELRQLTEDNRMLDIIRTKFKELSLAQFSTDNQLTIRGTENHIPIYRARMSVDLRIIYTVDLVADRESNFDYQVIKIFSVSTRARVLYNFWAKVSRYLARYGREYRDHCSRREYVQTASGTLNIPAVFEHREYVLAEPDGEYSLGDEDDDIIGSEADMSELHEIVALEKFAPITKSLYNSILADMEAVLPMALNPDERTIVQHHGTSVVIGRSGTGKELSLHY
;
A
#
# COMPACT_ATOMS: atom_id res chain seq x y z
N MET A 1 17.62 19.43 -9.97
CA MET A 1 16.59 18.42 -9.68
C MET A 1 16.52 18.26 -8.17
N PRO A 2 15.47 18.70 -7.47
CA PRO A 2 15.38 18.45 -6.04
C PRO A 2 15.05 16.96 -5.86
N MET A 3 16.03 16.20 -5.37
CA MET A 3 15.82 14.88 -4.79
C MET A 3 14.64 14.93 -3.81
N PRO A 4 13.83 13.86 -3.66
CA PRO A 4 12.79 13.83 -2.64
C PRO A 4 13.44 14.22 -1.29
N THR A 5 12.96 15.29 -0.68
CA THR A 5 13.53 15.93 0.51
C THR A 5 13.48 15.06 1.78
N SER A 6 13.19 13.76 1.67
CA SER A 6 13.29 12.82 2.76
C SER A 6 13.71 11.44 2.25
N TRP A 7 14.79 10.89 2.83
CA TRP A 7 15.16 9.47 2.76
C TRP A 7 14.15 8.53 3.45
N ARG A 8 12.90 8.96 3.56
CA ARG A 8 11.83 8.25 4.23
C ARG A 8 11.06 7.42 3.23
N TRP A 9 10.63 6.26 3.69
CA TRP A 9 9.72 5.40 2.97
C TRP A 9 8.34 6.06 2.91
N PRO A 10 7.79 6.31 1.71
CA PRO A 10 6.40 6.67 1.56
C PRO A 10 5.55 5.53 2.14
N VAL A 11 4.55 5.87 2.94
CA VAL A 11 3.62 4.91 3.53
C VAL A 11 2.21 5.31 3.12
N VAL A 12 1.47 4.35 2.58
CA VAL A 12 0.11 4.55 2.09
C VAL A 12 -0.82 3.49 2.68
N LEU A 13 -2.08 3.84 2.92
CA LEU A 13 -3.09 3.00 3.56
C LEU A 13 -4.19 2.64 2.57
N SER A 14 -4.60 1.38 2.55
CA SER A 14 -5.84 0.95 1.88
C SER A 14 -7.08 1.56 2.54
N GLY A 15 -8.20 1.60 1.82
CA GLY A 15 -9.50 1.94 2.38
C GLY A 15 -9.90 1.02 3.54
N ARG A 16 -9.59 -0.29 3.43
CA ARG A 16 -9.74 -1.26 4.53
C ARG A 16 -8.98 -0.82 5.77
N ALA A 17 -7.68 -0.52 5.65
CA ALA A 17 -6.85 -0.10 6.78
C ALA A 17 -7.40 1.18 7.43
N ILE A 18 -7.84 2.16 6.64
CA ILE A 18 -8.44 3.40 7.17
C ILE A 18 -9.71 3.11 7.97
N ARG A 19 -10.60 2.22 7.46
CA ARG A 19 -11.81 1.82 8.17
C ARG A 19 -11.51 1.09 9.48
N GLU A 20 -10.56 0.16 9.46
CA GLU A 20 -10.14 -0.56 10.66
C GLU A 20 -9.49 0.37 11.68
N LEU A 21 -8.70 1.36 11.22
CA LEU A 21 -8.17 2.40 12.09
C LEU A 21 -9.31 3.15 12.79
N ARG A 22 -10.32 3.65 12.07
CA ARG A 22 -11.48 4.34 12.66
C ARG A 22 -12.17 3.50 13.74
N GLN A 23 -12.36 2.20 13.50
CA GLN A 23 -12.93 1.29 14.51
C GLN A 23 -12.05 1.11 15.76
N LEU A 24 -10.73 1.26 15.62
CA LEU A 24 -9.78 1.18 16.73
C LEU A 24 -9.62 2.52 17.47
N THR A 25 -10.17 3.62 16.96
CA THR A 25 -9.90 4.98 17.46
C THR A 25 -10.74 5.46 18.63
N GLU A 26 -11.50 4.57 19.28
CA GLU A 26 -12.19 4.89 20.54
C GLU A 26 -11.20 5.26 21.69
N ASP A 27 -9.91 4.87 21.57
CA ASP A 27 -8.84 5.17 22.53
C ASP A 27 -7.65 5.90 21.87
N ASN A 28 -7.38 7.13 22.31
CA ASN A 28 -6.24 7.95 21.89
C ASN A 28 -4.89 7.23 22.04
N ARG A 29 -4.75 6.36 23.06
CA ARG A 29 -3.50 5.61 23.29
C ARG A 29 -3.22 4.61 22.17
N MET A 30 -4.25 3.96 21.63
CA MET A 30 -4.09 3.02 20.52
C MET A 30 -3.62 3.73 19.25
N LEU A 31 -4.16 4.91 18.99
CA LEU A 31 -3.72 5.74 17.86
C LEU A 31 -2.26 6.16 17.95
N ASP A 32 -1.79 6.53 19.13
CA ASP A 32 -0.38 6.90 19.33
C ASP A 32 0.57 5.71 19.10
N ILE A 33 0.17 4.51 19.52
CA ILE A 33 0.90 3.27 19.23
C ILE A 33 1.00 3.03 17.72
N ILE A 34 -0.13 3.14 17.01
CA ILE A 34 -0.20 2.94 15.56
C ILE A 34 0.63 3.99 14.83
N ARG A 35 0.50 5.26 15.21
CA ARG A 35 1.26 6.37 14.65
C ARG A 35 2.76 6.19 14.84
N THR A 36 3.17 5.73 16.02
CA THR A 36 4.57 5.40 16.30
C THR A 36 5.06 4.31 15.36
N LYS A 37 4.27 3.25 15.15
CA LYS A 37 4.64 2.15 14.26
C LYS A 37 4.73 2.59 12.79
N PHE A 38 3.81 3.42 12.30
CA PHE A 38 3.90 3.98 10.94
C PHE A 38 5.13 4.87 10.77
N LYS A 39 5.51 5.62 11.82
CA LYS A 39 6.74 6.41 11.81
C LYS A 39 7.99 5.52 11.72
N GLU A 40 8.06 4.44 12.51
CA GLU A 40 9.15 3.47 12.42
C GLU A 40 9.27 2.87 11.00
N LEU A 41 8.15 2.46 10.41
CA LEU A 41 8.10 1.96 9.03
C LEU A 41 8.59 3.01 8.02
N SER A 42 8.14 4.27 8.15
CA SER A 42 8.59 5.37 7.28
C SER A 42 10.08 5.68 7.41
N LEU A 43 10.70 5.32 8.54
CA LEU A 43 12.12 5.50 8.80
C LEU A 43 12.94 4.23 8.48
N ALA A 44 12.31 3.21 7.88
CA ALA A 44 12.94 1.93 7.58
C ALA A 44 13.55 1.24 8.81
N GLN A 45 13.00 1.47 10.00
CA GLN A 45 13.48 0.87 11.24
C GLN A 45 13.00 -0.57 11.35
N PHE A 46 13.36 -1.40 10.38
CA PHE A 46 12.90 -2.78 10.30
C PHE A 46 13.55 -3.62 11.40
N SER A 47 12.71 -4.31 12.15
CA SER A 47 13.06 -5.21 13.24
C SER A 47 12.31 -6.52 13.06
N THR A 48 12.72 -7.55 13.81
CA THR A 48 12.03 -8.84 13.85
C THR A 48 10.57 -8.73 14.26
N ASP A 49 10.20 -7.64 14.95
CA ASP A 49 8.82 -7.39 15.38
C ASP A 49 7.99 -6.66 14.33
N ASN A 50 8.57 -5.74 13.55
CA ASN A 50 7.81 -4.91 12.61
C ASN A 50 7.95 -5.31 11.14
N GLN A 51 8.83 -6.26 10.80
CA GLN A 51 8.99 -6.81 9.45
C GLN A 51 9.15 -8.33 9.47
N LEU A 52 8.17 -9.03 10.05
CA LEU A 52 8.14 -10.49 9.97
C LEU A 52 7.34 -10.94 8.74
N THR A 53 7.97 -11.67 7.83
CA THR A 53 7.31 -12.23 6.65
C THR A 53 6.20 -13.21 7.05
N ILE A 54 5.04 -13.11 6.41
CA ILE A 54 3.95 -14.09 6.56
C ILE A 54 4.39 -15.38 5.88
N ARG A 55 4.22 -16.51 6.58
CA ARG A 55 4.57 -17.84 6.06
C ARG A 55 3.81 -18.12 4.75
N GLY A 56 4.51 -18.64 3.76
CA GLY A 56 3.98 -18.91 2.42
C GLY A 56 4.15 -17.76 1.42
N THR A 57 4.73 -16.63 1.85
CA THR A 57 4.97 -15.45 0.99
C THR A 57 6.44 -15.26 0.60
N GLU A 58 7.34 -16.08 1.14
CA GLU A 58 8.80 -15.95 0.98
C GLU A 58 9.25 -16.10 -0.48
N ASN A 59 8.58 -16.98 -1.22
CA ASN A 59 8.89 -17.30 -2.62
C ASN A 59 8.14 -16.43 -3.64
N HIS A 60 7.28 -15.51 -3.17
CA HIS A 60 6.41 -14.66 -3.98
C HIS A 60 6.69 -13.18 -3.66
N ILE A 61 5.70 -12.29 -3.79
CA ILE A 61 5.80 -10.91 -3.28
C ILE A 61 5.67 -10.95 -1.76
N PRO A 62 6.73 -10.61 -0.99
CA PRO A 62 6.68 -10.76 0.46
C PRO A 62 5.59 -9.90 1.08
N ILE A 63 4.76 -10.51 1.92
CA ILE A 63 3.83 -9.77 2.77
C ILE A 63 4.35 -9.83 4.20
N TYR A 64 4.46 -8.67 4.81
CA TYR A 64 5.00 -8.51 6.14
C TYR A 64 3.89 -8.27 7.15
N ARG A 65 4.16 -8.72 8.37
CA ARG A 65 3.40 -8.41 9.55
C ARG A 65 4.24 -7.57 10.49
N ALA A 66 3.70 -6.41 10.88
CA ALA A 66 4.21 -5.64 11.99
C ALA A 66 3.42 -5.93 13.27
N ARG A 67 4.11 -6.28 14.35
CA ARG A 67 3.54 -6.43 15.68
C ARG A 67 3.58 -5.09 16.42
N MET A 68 2.47 -4.79 17.10
CA MET A 68 2.35 -3.65 18.01
C MET A 68 1.95 -4.15 19.40
N SER A 69 1.95 -3.25 20.38
CA SER A 69 1.35 -3.52 21.70
C SER A 69 -0.16 -3.79 21.56
N VAL A 70 -0.76 -4.38 22.60
CA VAL A 70 -2.20 -4.69 22.67
C VAL A 70 -2.65 -5.69 21.59
N ASP A 71 -1.74 -6.58 21.19
CA ASP A 71 -1.96 -7.65 20.20
C ASP A 71 -2.47 -7.17 18.81
N LEU A 72 -2.22 -5.91 18.47
CA LEU A 72 -2.48 -5.39 17.13
C LEU A 72 -1.41 -5.85 16.13
N ARG A 73 -1.82 -5.94 14.86
CA ARG A 73 -1.00 -6.29 13.70
C ARG A 73 -1.25 -5.30 12.57
N ILE A 74 -0.18 -4.93 11.88
CA ILE A 74 -0.23 -4.25 10.59
C ILE A 74 0.15 -5.27 9.54
N ILE A 75 -0.63 -5.37 8.47
CA ILE A 75 -0.29 -6.19 7.30
C ILE A 75 0.07 -5.25 6.16
N TYR A 76 1.26 -5.43 5.60
CA TYR A 76 1.79 -4.53 4.58
C TYR A 76 2.73 -5.25 3.62
N THR A 77 2.98 -4.63 2.47
CA THR A 77 4.04 -5.02 1.55
C THR A 77 4.87 -3.81 1.13
N VAL A 78 6.01 -4.06 0.51
CA VAL A 78 6.74 -3.06 -0.26
C VAL A 78 6.33 -3.24 -1.71
N ASP A 79 5.86 -2.16 -2.32
CA ASP A 79 5.34 -2.11 -3.69
C ASP A 79 6.05 -0.98 -4.46
N LEU A 80 5.78 -0.84 -5.75
CA LEU A 80 6.20 0.24 -6.63
C LEU A 80 5.03 1.16 -6.96
N VAL A 81 5.31 2.45 -7.03
CA VAL A 81 4.41 3.45 -7.59
C VAL A 81 5.13 4.17 -8.71
N ALA A 82 4.51 4.18 -9.88
CA ALA A 82 5.02 4.87 -11.05
C ALA A 82 4.81 6.38 -10.94
N ASP A 83 5.86 7.14 -11.21
CA ASP A 83 5.80 8.57 -11.47
C ASP A 83 6.04 8.81 -12.97
N ARG A 84 4.97 8.77 -13.75
CA ARG A 84 5.03 8.88 -15.22
C ARG A 84 5.72 10.18 -15.70
N GLU A 85 5.69 11.25 -14.91
CA GLU A 85 6.38 12.51 -15.25
C GLU A 85 7.91 12.37 -15.22
N SER A 86 8.43 11.69 -14.21
CA SER A 86 9.87 11.49 -14.05
C SER A 86 10.37 10.22 -14.75
N ASN A 87 9.46 9.37 -15.23
CA ASN A 87 9.75 8.06 -15.83
C ASN A 87 10.52 7.14 -14.88
N PHE A 88 10.19 7.21 -13.60
CA PHE A 88 10.74 6.34 -12.55
C PHE A 88 9.63 5.67 -11.73
N ASP A 89 9.94 4.48 -11.24
CA ASP A 89 9.16 3.76 -10.24
C ASP A 89 9.82 3.90 -8.87
N TYR A 90 9.00 4.19 -7.85
CA TYR A 90 9.45 4.42 -6.48
C TYR A 90 8.92 3.35 -5.56
N GLN A 91 9.77 2.83 -4.68
CA GLN A 91 9.31 1.95 -3.62
C GLN A 91 8.42 2.68 -2.61
N VAL A 92 7.32 2.02 -2.24
CA VAL A 92 6.34 2.48 -1.25
C VAL A 92 5.97 1.34 -0.29
N ILE A 93 5.64 1.68 0.95
CA ILE A 93 5.03 0.74 1.90
C ILE A 93 3.50 0.83 1.76
N LYS A 94 2.87 -0.21 1.23
CA LYS A 94 1.40 -0.32 1.17
C LYS A 94 0.88 -1.09 2.37
N ILE A 95 0.10 -0.44 3.20
CA ILE A 95 -0.55 -1.04 4.36
C ILE A 95 -1.97 -1.45 3.97
N PHE A 96 -2.26 -2.74 4.07
CA PHE A 96 -3.56 -3.30 3.69
C PHE A 96 -4.54 -3.44 4.86
N SER A 97 -4.04 -3.66 6.08
CA SER A 97 -4.88 -3.87 7.26
C SER A 97 -4.16 -3.48 8.55
N VAL A 98 -4.94 -2.99 9.52
CA VAL A 98 -4.54 -2.74 10.90
C VAL A 98 -5.60 -3.34 11.83
N SER A 99 -5.32 -4.50 12.41
CA SER A 99 -6.32 -5.26 13.17
C SER A 99 -5.72 -6.06 14.32
N THR A 100 -6.55 -6.60 15.21
CA THR A 100 -6.08 -7.51 16.26
C THR A 100 -5.60 -8.82 15.64
N ARG A 101 -4.66 -9.51 16.29
CA ARG A 101 -4.11 -10.80 15.81
C ARG A 101 -5.19 -11.81 15.42
N ALA A 102 -6.27 -11.89 16.19
CA ALA A 102 -7.36 -12.84 15.96
C ALA A 102 -8.14 -12.57 14.66
N ARG A 103 -8.11 -11.34 14.14
CA ARG A 103 -8.77 -10.95 12.89
C ARG A 103 -7.86 -11.11 11.65
N VAL A 104 -6.58 -11.40 11.85
CA VAL A 104 -5.64 -11.55 10.73
C VAL A 104 -5.79 -12.93 10.08
N LEU A 105 -6.31 -12.94 8.85
CA LEU A 105 -6.41 -14.14 8.01
C LEU A 105 -5.09 -14.40 7.26
N TYR A 106 -4.14 -15.10 7.89
CA TYR A 106 -2.82 -15.35 7.30
C TYR A 106 -2.86 -16.10 5.97
N ASN A 107 -3.75 -17.08 5.84
CA ASN A 107 -3.89 -17.86 4.60
C ASN A 107 -4.37 -16.98 3.45
N PHE A 108 -5.26 -16.01 3.71
CA PHE A 108 -5.71 -15.05 2.71
C PHE A 108 -4.54 -14.19 2.20
N TRP A 109 -3.69 -13.68 3.09
CA TRP A 109 -2.50 -12.92 2.69
C TRP A 109 -1.49 -13.77 1.90
N ALA A 110 -1.37 -15.06 2.19
CA ALA A 110 -0.57 -15.96 1.35
C ALA A 110 -1.13 -16.07 -0.08
N LYS A 111 -2.47 -16.08 -0.25
CA LYS A 111 -3.12 -16.03 -1.57
C LYS A 111 -2.83 -14.69 -2.28
N VAL A 112 -2.98 -13.57 -1.59
CA VAL A 112 -2.64 -12.22 -2.13
C VAL A 112 -1.21 -12.19 -2.65
N SER A 113 -0.25 -12.67 -1.84
CA SER A 113 1.17 -12.71 -2.20
C SER A 113 1.44 -13.49 -3.48
N ARG A 114 0.80 -14.66 -3.61
CA ARG A 114 0.91 -15.52 -4.79
C ARG A 114 0.26 -14.89 -6.01
N TYR A 115 -0.91 -14.27 -5.86
CA TYR A 115 -1.57 -13.52 -6.93
C TYR A 115 -0.68 -12.38 -7.45
N LEU A 116 -0.07 -11.60 -6.55
CA LEU A 116 0.85 -10.52 -6.91
C LEU A 116 2.13 -11.03 -7.60
N ALA A 117 2.51 -12.30 -7.44
CA ALA A 117 3.67 -12.87 -8.13
C ALA A 117 3.48 -12.90 -9.66
N ARG A 118 2.25 -12.79 -10.16
CA ARG A 118 1.92 -12.68 -11.59
C ARG A 118 2.45 -11.41 -12.26
N TYR A 119 2.87 -10.40 -11.50
CA TYR A 119 3.64 -9.25 -12.02
C TYR A 119 5.05 -9.64 -12.50
N GLY A 120 5.51 -10.84 -12.14
CA GLY A 120 6.77 -11.41 -12.60
C GLY A 120 7.97 -11.17 -11.68
N ARG A 121 9.06 -11.88 -11.99
CA ARG A 121 10.29 -11.89 -11.19
C ARG A 121 10.92 -10.52 -11.04
N GLU A 122 11.01 -9.74 -12.11
CA GLU A 122 11.65 -8.42 -12.07
C GLU A 122 10.94 -7.46 -11.12
N TYR A 123 9.61 -7.41 -11.17
CA TYR A 123 8.80 -6.64 -10.23
C TYR A 123 9.06 -7.07 -8.78
N ARG A 124 9.09 -8.37 -8.52
CA ARG A 124 9.43 -8.92 -7.19
C ARG A 124 10.82 -8.48 -6.72
N ASP A 125 11.80 -8.51 -7.61
CA ASP A 125 13.18 -8.12 -7.30
C ASP A 125 13.25 -6.63 -6.96
N HIS A 126 12.50 -5.78 -7.67
CA HIS A 126 12.38 -4.36 -7.37
C HIS A 126 11.68 -4.12 -6.03
N CYS A 127 10.56 -4.77 -5.73
CA CYS A 127 9.89 -4.67 -4.43
C CYS A 127 10.76 -5.16 -3.26
N SER A 128 11.61 -6.17 -3.50
CA SER A 128 12.47 -6.77 -2.48
C SER A 128 13.82 -6.05 -2.33
N ARG A 129 14.18 -5.17 -3.27
CA ARG A 129 15.44 -4.41 -3.21
C ARG A 129 15.51 -3.59 -1.93
N ARG A 130 16.69 -3.53 -1.33
CA ARG A 130 17.01 -2.67 -0.19
C ARG A 130 18.28 -1.91 -0.51
N GLU A 131 18.21 -0.59 -0.38
CA GLU A 131 19.36 0.29 -0.57
C GLU A 131 19.76 0.92 0.75
N TYR A 132 21.05 1.18 0.91
CA TYR A 132 21.62 1.70 2.15
C TYR A 132 22.54 2.87 1.88
N VAL A 133 22.40 3.92 2.67
CA VAL A 133 23.25 5.12 2.63
C VAL A 133 23.93 5.30 3.98
N GLN A 134 25.22 5.62 3.96
CA GLN A 134 25.98 5.96 5.16
C GLN A 134 25.70 7.41 5.58
N THR A 135 25.28 7.59 6.83
CA THR A 135 24.99 8.91 7.41
C THR A 135 25.82 9.11 8.68
N ALA A 136 25.92 10.35 9.17
CA ALA A 136 26.58 10.65 10.45
C ALA A 136 25.93 9.90 11.64
N SER A 137 24.65 9.55 11.54
CA SER A 137 23.89 8.79 12.54
C SER A 137 23.93 7.26 12.34
N GLY A 138 24.65 6.77 11.32
CA GLY A 138 24.74 5.36 10.95
C GLY A 138 24.17 5.03 9.57
N THR A 139 24.08 3.74 9.26
CA THR A 139 23.53 3.25 7.98
C THR A 139 22.02 3.41 7.96
N LEU A 140 21.48 4.10 6.95
CA LEU A 140 20.05 4.25 6.73
C LEU A 140 19.59 3.41 5.55
N ASN A 141 18.49 2.68 5.72
CA ASN A 141 17.82 1.98 4.64
C ASN A 141 16.85 2.94 3.92
N ILE A 142 16.97 3.08 2.59
CA ILE A 142 16.19 4.02 1.80
C ILE A 142 15.39 3.32 0.70
N PRO A 143 14.26 3.92 0.24
CA PRO A 143 13.52 3.42 -0.92
C PRO A 143 14.42 3.46 -2.16
N ALA A 144 14.48 2.35 -2.87
CA ALA A 144 15.10 2.27 -4.19
C ALA A 144 14.21 2.95 -5.24
N VAL A 145 14.86 3.41 -6.30
CA VAL A 145 14.22 4.04 -7.46
C VAL A 145 14.68 3.31 -8.73
N PHE A 146 13.75 3.02 -9.62
CA PHE A 146 14.01 2.27 -10.85
C PHE A 146 13.50 3.04 -12.05
N GLU A 147 14.11 2.86 -13.23
CA GLU A 147 13.50 3.33 -14.47
C GLU A 147 12.12 2.70 -14.64
N HIS A 148 11.14 3.51 -15.05
CA HIS A 148 9.76 3.09 -15.12
C HIS A 148 9.57 1.90 -16.06
N ARG A 149 8.81 0.90 -15.60
CA ARG A 149 8.32 -0.20 -16.43
C ARG A 149 6.84 -0.45 -16.19
N GLU A 150 6.17 -0.89 -17.26
CA GLU A 150 4.79 -1.32 -17.18
C GLU A 150 4.75 -2.79 -16.72
N TYR A 151 4.24 -3.00 -15.50
CA TYR A 151 4.03 -4.33 -14.95
C TYR A 151 2.57 -4.72 -15.11
N VAL A 152 2.31 -5.69 -15.99
CA VAL A 152 0.97 -6.23 -16.22
C VAL A 152 0.85 -7.57 -15.51
N LEU A 153 -0.29 -7.80 -14.85
CA LEU A 153 -0.60 -9.11 -14.28
C LEU A 153 -0.73 -10.13 -15.42
N ALA A 154 0.20 -11.08 -15.49
CA ALA A 154 0.11 -12.18 -16.45
C ALA A 154 -1.19 -12.97 -16.26
N GLU A 155 -1.82 -13.45 -17.33
CA GLU A 155 -3.02 -14.31 -17.25
C GLU A 155 -2.78 -15.58 -16.40
N PRO A 156 -3.83 -16.20 -15.83
CA PRO A 156 -3.70 -17.39 -14.98
C PRO A 156 -3.02 -18.57 -15.66
N ASP A 157 -2.94 -18.59 -17.00
CA ASP A 157 -2.41 -19.70 -17.81
C ASP A 157 -0.90 -19.57 -18.14
N GLY A 158 -0.20 -18.62 -17.50
CA GLY A 158 1.23 -18.34 -17.74
C GLY A 158 2.21 -19.18 -16.89
N GLU A 159 3.52 -18.89 -16.97
CA GLU A 159 4.58 -19.55 -16.18
C GLU A 159 4.37 -19.42 -14.64
N TYR A 160 3.49 -18.52 -14.21
CA TYR A 160 3.03 -18.32 -12.83
C TYR A 160 1.62 -18.87 -12.57
N SER A 161 1.16 -19.80 -13.42
CA SER A 161 -0.08 -20.55 -13.19
C SER A 161 -0.07 -21.14 -11.80
N LEU A 162 -1.12 -20.81 -11.06
CA LEU A 162 -1.47 -21.44 -9.81
C LEU A 162 -1.79 -22.90 -10.21
N GLY A 163 -0.85 -23.82 -9.97
CA GLY A 163 -0.99 -25.21 -10.45
C GLY A 163 -2.26 -25.87 -9.91
N ASP A 164 -2.68 -26.98 -10.53
CA ASP A 164 -3.93 -27.70 -10.18
C ASP A 164 -3.99 -28.17 -8.70
N GLU A 165 -2.86 -28.22 -7.98
CA GLU A 165 -2.81 -28.50 -6.54
C GLU A 165 -3.17 -27.29 -5.65
N ASP A 166 -3.20 -26.08 -6.21
CA ASP A 166 -3.53 -24.79 -5.56
C ASP A 166 -5.00 -24.38 -5.81
N ASP A 167 -5.77 -25.08 -6.65
CA ASP A 167 -7.19 -24.80 -6.92
C ASP A 167 -8.08 -25.07 -5.68
N ASP A 168 -7.67 -26.00 -4.82
CA ASP A 168 -8.24 -26.18 -3.47
C ASP A 168 -7.86 -25.04 -2.49
N ILE A 169 -6.85 -24.22 -2.83
CA ILE A 169 -6.32 -23.12 -2.01
C ILE A 169 -6.86 -21.77 -2.48
N ILE A 170 -7.21 -21.61 -3.75
CA ILE A 170 -8.02 -20.49 -4.24
C ILE A 170 -9.44 -20.74 -3.74
N GLY A 171 -9.76 -20.14 -2.60
CA GLY A 171 -11.05 -20.36 -1.94
C GLY A 171 -12.21 -19.86 -2.79
N SER A 172 -13.42 -20.11 -2.29
CA SER A 172 -14.71 -19.73 -2.88
C SER A 172 -14.68 -18.42 -3.69
N GLU A 173 -15.57 -18.28 -4.67
CA GLU A 173 -15.77 -17.06 -5.48
C GLU A 173 -15.62 -15.72 -4.70
N ALA A 174 -16.04 -15.68 -3.42
CA ALA A 174 -15.82 -14.57 -2.51
C ALA A 174 -14.34 -14.19 -2.27
N ASP A 175 -13.45 -15.17 -2.06
CA ASP A 175 -12.01 -14.94 -1.90
C ASP A 175 -11.41 -14.33 -3.17
N MET A 176 -11.82 -14.81 -4.35
CA MET A 176 -11.36 -14.27 -5.63
C MET A 176 -11.84 -12.85 -5.88
N SER A 177 -13.08 -12.54 -5.51
CA SER A 177 -13.59 -11.17 -5.53
C SER A 177 -12.81 -10.26 -4.60
N GLU A 178 -12.52 -10.70 -3.36
CA GLU A 178 -11.75 -9.92 -2.39
C GLU A 178 -10.30 -9.72 -2.85
N LEU A 179 -9.68 -10.74 -3.46
CA LEU A 179 -8.34 -10.63 -4.05
C LEU A 179 -8.32 -9.58 -5.16
N HIS A 180 -9.28 -9.63 -6.08
CA HIS A 180 -9.39 -8.65 -7.16
C HIS A 180 -9.61 -7.23 -6.63
N GLU A 181 -10.45 -7.07 -5.60
CA GLU A 181 -10.66 -5.79 -4.94
C GLU A 181 -9.34 -5.22 -4.38
N ILE A 182 -8.58 -6.02 -3.63
CA ILE A 182 -7.32 -5.58 -3.00
C ILE A 182 -6.23 -5.25 -4.03
N VAL A 183 -6.13 -6.03 -5.10
CA VAL A 183 -5.01 -5.90 -6.05
C VAL A 183 -5.30 -4.91 -7.16
N ALA A 184 -6.51 -4.92 -7.73
CA ALA A 184 -6.83 -4.13 -8.92
C ALA A 184 -7.59 -2.82 -8.60
N LEU A 185 -8.44 -2.82 -7.58
CA LEU A 185 -9.38 -1.71 -7.33
C LEU A 185 -8.97 -0.83 -6.14
N GLU A 186 -8.14 -1.36 -5.24
CA GLU A 186 -7.79 -0.69 -4.00
C GLU A 186 -7.08 0.64 -4.26
N LYS A 187 -7.62 1.72 -3.69
CA LYS A 187 -7.03 3.05 -3.72
C LYS A 187 -6.31 3.30 -2.42
N PHE A 188 -5.06 3.71 -2.53
CA PHE A 188 -4.21 3.95 -1.37
C PHE A 188 -4.15 5.45 -1.04
N ALA A 189 -4.33 5.80 0.24
CA ALA A 189 -4.18 7.17 0.72
C ALA A 189 -2.82 7.36 1.42
N PRO A 190 -2.05 8.41 1.09
CA PRO A 190 -0.81 8.70 1.79
C PRO A 190 -1.06 9.06 3.25
N ILE A 191 -0.17 8.59 4.13
CA ILE A 191 -0.21 8.97 5.54
C ILE A 191 0.17 10.43 5.69
N THR A 192 -0.84 11.27 5.93
CA THR A 192 -0.68 12.71 6.15
C THR A 192 -1.25 13.11 7.50
N LYS A 193 -0.85 14.28 8.00
CA LYS A 193 -1.47 14.89 9.19
C LYS A 193 -2.98 15.05 9.01
N SER A 194 -3.43 15.35 7.79
CA SER A 194 -4.86 15.46 7.46
C SER A 194 -5.61 14.14 7.63
N LEU A 195 -5.03 13.02 7.15
CA LEU A 195 -5.62 11.69 7.31
C LEU A 195 -5.76 11.31 8.80
N TYR A 196 -4.75 11.58 9.62
CA TYR A 196 -4.85 11.36 11.06
C TYR A 196 -5.94 12.21 11.71
N ASN A 197 -6.00 13.50 11.38
CA ASN A 197 -7.01 14.39 11.93
C ASN A 197 -8.42 13.96 11.53
N SER A 198 -8.62 13.46 10.30
CA SER A 198 -9.93 12.95 9.87
C SER A 198 -10.32 11.65 10.58
N ILE A 199 -9.35 10.76 10.83
CA ILE A 199 -9.60 9.55 11.60
C ILE A 199 -9.99 9.91 13.04
N LEU A 200 -9.25 10.81 13.69
CA LEU A 200 -9.50 11.26 15.06
C LEU A 200 -10.87 11.94 15.23
N ALA A 201 -11.31 12.69 14.22
CA ALA A 201 -12.58 13.39 14.26
C ALA A 201 -13.76 12.52 13.79
N ASP A 202 -13.51 11.24 13.49
CA ASP A 202 -14.44 10.33 12.80
C ASP A 202 -15.16 10.99 11.61
N MET A 203 -14.42 11.84 10.89
CA MET A 203 -14.93 12.56 9.74
C MET A 203 -14.60 11.80 8.46
N GLU A 204 -15.58 11.72 7.58
CA GLU A 204 -15.35 11.35 6.20
C GLU A 204 -14.68 12.52 5.47
N ALA A 205 -13.35 12.51 5.47
CA ALA A 205 -12.56 13.46 4.69
C ALA A 205 -12.36 12.92 3.27
N VAL A 206 -12.62 13.77 2.27
CA VAL A 206 -12.12 13.55 0.91
C VAL A 206 -10.62 13.80 0.95
N LEU A 207 -9.86 12.74 1.19
CA LEU A 207 -8.41 12.80 1.21
C LEU A 207 -7.90 12.62 -0.21
N PRO A 208 -6.86 13.37 -0.62
CA PRO A 208 -6.21 13.13 -1.91
C PRO A 208 -5.70 11.69 -1.89
N MET A 209 -6.36 10.83 -2.67
CA MET A 209 -5.91 9.47 -2.89
C MET A 209 -4.67 9.51 -3.77
N ALA A 210 -3.77 8.55 -3.61
CA ALA A 210 -2.74 8.33 -4.60
C ALA A 210 -3.44 7.91 -5.90
N LEU A 211 -3.39 8.78 -6.90
CA LEU A 211 -3.93 8.48 -8.22
C LEU A 211 -3.14 7.33 -8.80
N ASN A 212 -3.84 6.35 -9.36
CA ASN A 212 -3.18 5.34 -10.17
C ASN A 212 -2.60 5.98 -11.45
N PRO A 213 -1.68 5.31 -12.17
CA PRO A 213 -1.01 5.91 -13.31
C PRO A 213 -1.96 6.43 -14.40
N ASP A 214 -3.08 5.76 -14.63
CA ASP A 214 -4.06 6.14 -15.66
C ASP A 214 -4.91 7.33 -15.23
N GLU A 215 -5.43 7.33 -14.00
CA GLU A 215 -6.15 8.46 -13.40
C GLU A 215 -5.26 9.72 -13.38
N ARG A 216 -3.97 9.55 -13.08
CA ARG A 216 -3.00 10.64 -13.06
C ARG A 216 -2.78 11.22 -14.46
N THR A 217 -2.70 10.37 -15.48
CA THR A 217 -2.58 10.78 -16.89
C THR A 217 -3.78 11.62 -17.31
N ILE A 218 -4.98 11.21 -16.90
CA ILE A 218 -6.21 11.96 -17.13
C ILE A 218 -6.13 13.32 -16.41
N VAL A 219 -5.82 13.35 -15.12
CA VAL A 219 -5.77 14.60 -14.34
C VAL A 219 -4.70 15.58 -14.86
N GLN A 220 -3.58 15.08 -15.38
CA GLN A 220 -2.43 15.91 -15.79
C GLN A 220 -2.44 16.31 -17.27
N HIS A 221 -3.36 15.78 -18.08
CA HIS A 221 -3.42 16.11 -19.50
C HIS A 221 -3.76 17.58 -19.74
N HIS A 222 -3.14 18.19 -20.77
CA HIS A 222 -3.27 19.62 -21.04
C HIS A 222 -4.70 20.08 -21.37
N GLY A 223 -5.56 19.16 -21.84
CA GLY A 223 -6.99 19.42 -22.07
C GLY A 223 -7.86 19.33 -20.82
N THR A 224 -7.30 18.85 -19.71
CA THR A 224 -8.07 18.59 -18.50
C THR A 224 -8.39 19.88 -17.77
N SER A 225 -9.67 20.10 -17.50
CA SER A 225 -10.14 21.19 -16.65
C SER A 225 -10.93 20.66 -15.47
N VAL A 226 -10.60 21.17 -14.28
CA VAL A 226 -11.33 20.88 -13.05
C VAL A 226 -12.33 22.01 -12.83
N VAL A 227 -13.62 21.70 -12.98
CA VAL A 227 -14.69 22.66 -12.74
C VAL A 227 -15.27 22.39 -11.35
N ILE A 228 -15.18 23.41 -10.49
CA ILE A 228 -15.75 23.37 -9.15
C ILE A 228 -17.04 24.20 -9.19
N GLY A 229 -18.17 23.51 -9.26
CA GLY A 229 -19.50 24.09 -9.25
C GLY A 229 -20.12 24.18 -7.84
N ARG A 230 -21.16 25.00 -7.72
CA ARG A 230 -22.10 24.97 -6.60
C ARG A 230 -23.49 24.74 -7.17
N SER A 231 -24.05 23.55 -6.98
CA SER A 231 -25.48 23.33 -7.19
C SER A 231 -26.21 23.56 -5.86
N GLY A 232 -27.50 23.88 -5.88
CA GLY A 232 -28.27 24.33 -4.71
C GLY A 232 -28.29 23.40 -3.49
N THR A 233 -27.65 22.22 -3.56
CA THR A 233 -27.55 21.23 -2.48
C THR A 233 -26.11 20.84 -2.11
N GLY A 234 -25.05 21.37 -2.76
CA GLY A 234 -23.67 21.04 -2.40
C GLY A 234 -22.59 21.57 -3.35
N LYS A 235 -21.32 21.40 -2.95
CA LYS A 235 -20.18 21.59 -3.89
C LYS A 235 -20.16 20.44 -4.87
N GLU A 236 -20.03 20.75 -6.15
CA GLU A 236 -19.92 19.79 -7.24
C GLU A 236 -18.50 19.91 -7.83
N LEU A 237 -17.83 18.78 -8.03
CA LEU A 237 -16.50 18.72 -8.64
C LEU A 237 -16.64 17.88 -9.91
N SER A 238 -16.49 18.50 -11.08
CA SER A 238 -16.47 17.79 -12.36
C SER A 238 -15.08 17.90 -12.99
N LEU A 239 -14.64 16.78 -13.54
CA LEU A 239 -13.41 16.69 -14.34
C LEU A 239 -13.82 16.61 -15.80
N HIS A 240 -13.36 17.55 -16.63
CA HIS A 240 -13.54 17.52 -18.07
C HIS A 240 -12.19 17.19 -18.70
N TYR A 241 -12.12 16.09 -19.45
CA TYR A 241 -10.94 15.61 -20.17
C TYR A 241 -11.28 15.46 -21.65
#